data_AF-A0A529JZL4-F1
#
_entry.id   AF-A0A529JZL4-F1
#
_cell.length_a   1.000
_cell.length_b   1.000
_cell.length_c   1.000
_cell.angle_alpha   90.00
_cell.angle_beta   90.00
_cell.angle_gamma   90.00
#
_symmetry.space_group_name_H-M   'P 1'
#
loop_
_entity.id
_entity.type
_entity.pdbx_description
1 polymer ?
#
loop_
_entity_poly.entity_id
_entity_poly.type
_entity_poly.pdbx_seq_one_letter_code
_entity_poly.pdbx_strand_id
1 'polypeptide(L)'
;ELKPDLIIGAYGYGLDEAPFKRIAPLHTVPFYDGTEAPYRQAEIETLELGLQLDREAEAHRLIQETAAAIAQIRAQFSERAKQPLAVVSMFDDRHVRVYGKGSLFQDVLDRLSLTNAWTAPTDSWGFSILGIEELVAIGKARVISLDPIPPHVKIRIDQSSLWANLPCVKAGNVRT
;
A
#
# COMPACT_ATOMS: atom_id res chain seq x y z
N GLU A 1 15.44 29.97 -9.57
CA GLU A 1 14.68 29.76 -8.32
C GLU A 1 13.21 29.60 -8.66
N LEU A 2 12.45 28.74 -7.97
CA LEU A 2 11.12 28.25 -8.41
C LEU A 2 9.92 29.15 -8.05
N LYS A 3 9.99 29.95 -6.96
CA LYS A 3 8.92 30.85 -6.49
C LYS A 3 7.51 30.21 -6.53
N PRO A 4 7.25 29.16 -5.72
CA PRO A 4 5.99 28.44 -5.76
C PRO A 4 4.83 29.25 -5.17
N ASP A 5 3.64 29.10 -5.75
CA ASP A 5 2.39 29.69 -5.22
C ASP A 5 1.72 28.81 -4.15
N LEU A 6 2.03 27.51 -4.17
CA LEU A 6 1.59 26.52 -3.19
C LEU A 6 2.66 25.42 -3.07
N ILE A 7 2.90 24.95 -1.85
CA ILE A 7 3.73 23.78 -1.58
C ILE A 7 2.84 22.71 -0.96
N ILE A 8 2.83 21.52 -1.55
CA ILE A 8 2.05 20.37 -1.07
C ILE A 8 3.04 19.32 -0.56
N GLY A 9 2.80 18.78 0.63
CA GLY A 9 3.71 17.80 1.21
C GLY A 9 3.08 16.93 2.29
N ALA A 10 3.66 15.76 2.49
CA ALA A 10 3.41 14.91 3.64
C ALA A 10 4.41 15.27 4.74
N TYR A 11 3.98 16.08 5.71
CA TYR A 11 4.82 16.53 6.82
C TYR A 11 4.65 15.61 8.04
N GLY A 12 5.64 15.58 8.93
CA GLY A 12 5.63 14.67 10.09
C GLY A 12 6.36 13.34 9.89
N TYR A 13 6.90 13.10 8.69
CA TYR A 13 7.70 11.92 8.35
C TYR A 13 9.17 12.27 8.09
N GLY A 14 9.78 12.97 9.05
CA GLY A 14 11.18 13.44 8.96
C GLY A 14 11.36 14.78 8.24
N LEU A 15 10.27 15.44 7.83
CA LEU A 15 10.27 16.79 7.29
C LEU A 15 9.52 17.75 8.23
N ASP A 16 10.21 18.83 8.61
CA ASP A 16 9.63 19.97 9.33
C ASP A 16 8.92 20.91 8.33
N GLU A 17 7.72 21.35 8.68
CA GLU A 17 6.92 22.29 7.91
C GLU A 17 7.44 23.74 7.99
N ALA A 18 8.10 24.12 9.09
CA ALA A 18 8.44 25.51 9.38
C ALA A 18 9.34 26.18 8.32
N PRO A 19 10.33 25.49 7.72
CA PRO A 19 11.10 26.03 6.61
C PRO A 19 10.24 26.37 5.38
N PHE A 20 9.23 25.55 5.07
CA PHE A 20 8.44 25.68 3.85
C PHE A 20 7.33 26.72 3.98
N LYS A 21 6.76 26.90 5.18
CA LYS A 21 5.80 28.00 5.48
C LYS A 21 6.35 29.39 5.17
N ARG A 22 7.68 29.55 5.21
CA ARG A 22 8.36 30.82 4.89
C ARG A 22 8.50 31.08 3.39
N ILE A 23 8.28 30.08 2.55
CA ILE A 23 8.45 30.15 1.10
C ILE A 23 7.12 30.42 0.41
N ALA A 24 6.08 29.66 0.76
CA ALA A 24 4.73 29.74 0.18
C ALA A 24 3.69 29.13 1.14
N PRO A 25 2.38 29.33 0.89
CA PRO A 25 1.33 28.56 1.54
C PRO A 25 1.60 27.06 1.47
N LEU A 26 1.22 26.33 2.52
CA LEU A 26 1.36 24.87 2.58
C LEU A 26 0.00 24.18 2.58
N HIS A 27 -0.10 23.07 1.85
CA HIS A 27 -1.11 22.03 2.03
C HIS A 27 -0.42 20.78 2.60
N THR A 28 -0.82 20.38 3.81
CA THR A 28 -0.27 19.19 4.47
C THR A 28 -1.20 18.02 4.23
N VAL A 29 -0.71 16.98 3.57
CA VAL A 29 -1.45 15.74 3.35
C VAL A 29 -1.22 14.82 4.55
N PRO A 30 -2.24 14.51 5.38
CA PRO A 30 -2.13 13.68 6.58
C PRO A 30 -2.20 12.20 6.22
N PHE A 31 -1.17 11.69 5.55
CA PHE A 31 -1.09 10.24 5.30
C PHE A 31 -0.94 9.48 6.62
N TYR A 32 -1.71 8.41 6.84
CA TYR A 32 -1.52 7.44 7.94
C TYR A 32 -1.51 8.03 9.37
N ASP A 33 -2.26 9.10 9.61
CA ASP A 33 -2.41 9.70 10.96
C ASP A 33 -3.43 8.95 11.86
N GLY A 34 -4.12 7.95 11.29
CA GLY A 34 -5.08 7.09 11.98
C GLY A 34 -6.49 7.68 12.09
N THR A 35 -6.76 8.86 11.52
CA THR A 35 -8.09 9.49 11.54
C THR A 35 -9.06 8.83 10.57
N GLU A 36 -8.57 8.42 9.40
CA GLU A 36 -9.35 7.78 8.34
C GLU A 36 -8.59 6.60 7.72
N ALA A 37 -9.33 5.75 7.01
CA ALA A 37 -8.74 4.67 6.23
C ALA A 37 -7.95 5.26 5.03
N PRO A 38 -6.74 4.76 4.69
CA PRO A 38 -5.85 5.44 3.73
C PRO A 38 -6.45 5.71 2.35
N TYR A 39 -7.29 4.82 1.82
CA TYR A 39 -7.98 5.06 0.55
C TYR A 39 -8.99 6.21 0.69
N ARG A 40 -9.73 6.23 1.81
CA ARG A 40 -10.71 7.28 2.09
C ARG A 40 -10.04 8.63 2.29
N GLN A 41 -8.91 8.67 3.02
CA GLN A 41 -8.11 9.88 3.16
C GLN A 41 -7.66 10.40 1.78
N ALA A 42 -7.19 9.52 0.90
CA ALA A 42 -6.78 9.93 -0.45
C ALA A 42 -7.94 10.57 -1.25
N GLU A 43 -9.19 10.08 -1.09
CA GLU A 43 -10.36 10.72 -1.70
C GLU A 43 -10.64 12.12 -1.12
N ILE A 44 -10.57 12.26 0.21
CA ILE A 44 -10.78 13.53 0.90
C ILE A 44 -9.74 14.56 0.43
N GLU A 45 -8.46 14.20 0.47
CA GLU A 45 -7.35 15.07 0.06
C GLU A 45 -7.41 15.44 -1.43
N THR A 46 -7.88 14.52 -2.27
CA THR A 46 -8.08 14.80 -3.69
C THR A 46 -9.16 15.87 -3.89
N LEU A 47 -10.25 15.82 -3.13
CA LEU A 47 -11.31 16.84 -3.17
C LEU A 47 -10.84 18.18 -2.61
N GLU A 48 -10.13 18.18 -1.48
CA GLU A 48 -9.60 19.39 -0.87
C GLU A 48 -8.62 20.11 -1.81
N LEU A 49 -7.69 19.37 -2.43
CA LEU A 49 -6.80 19.91 -3.44
C LEU A 49 -7.56 20.36 -4.69
N GLY A 50 -8.58 19.61 -5.10
CA GLY A 50 -9.48 20.01 -6.19
C GLY A 50 -10.10 21.37 -5.93
N LEU A 51 -10.62 21.61 -4.72
CA LEU A 51 -11.20 22.89 -4.33
C LEU A 51 -10.14 24.00 -4.30
N GLN A 52 -8.99 23.76 -3.68
CA GLN A 52 -7.93 24.76 -3.56
C GLN A 52 -7.30 25.17 -4.90
N LEU A 53 -7.32 24.27 -5.88
CA LEU A 53 -6.73 24.46 -7.21
C LEU A 53 -7.77 24.83 -8.28
N ASP A 54 -9.03 25.14 -7.91
CA ASP A 54 -10.14 25.41 -8.82
C ASP A 54 -10.39 24.29 -9.85
N ARG A 55 -10.25 23.03 -9.41
CA ARG A 55 -10.33 21.78 -10.19
C ARG A 55 -11.24 20.73 -9.54
N GLU A 56 -12.32 21.18 -8.91
CA GLU A 56 -13.28 20.32 -8.21
C GLU A 56 -13.90 19.25 -9.14
N ALA A 57 -14.23 19.62 -10.38
CA ALA A 57 -14.78 18.70 -11.37
C ALA A 57 -13.80 17.57 -11.72
N GLU A 58 -12.51 17.88 -11.90
CA GLU A 58 -11.48 16.88 -12.15
C GLU A 58 -11.21 15.98 -10.94
N ALA A 59 -11.27 16.52 -9.73
CA ALA A 59 -11.14 15.74 -8.50
C ALA A 59 -12.28 14.72 -8.37
N HIS A 60 -13.53 15.15 -8.56
CA HIS A 60 -14.68 14.24 -8.57
C HIS A 60 -14.56 13.18 -9.65
N ARG A 61 -14.16 13.55 -10.86
CA ARG A 61 -13.98 12.62 -11.97
C ARG A 61 -12.92 11.56 -11.64
N LEU A 62 -11.77 11.96 -11.09
CA LEU A 62 -10.71 11.03 -10.70
C LEU A 62 -11.20 10.00 -9.67
N ILE A 63 -11.94 10.46 -8.65
CA ILE A 63 -12.49 9.58 -7.61
C ILE A 63 -13.50 8.59 -8.22
N GLN A 64 -14.40 9.08 -9.07
CA GLN A 64 -15.40 8.24 -9.74
C GLN A 64 -14.78 7.21 -10.68
N GLU A 65 -13.81 7.62 -11.51
CA GLU A 65 -13.08 6.74 -12.42
C GLU A 65 -12.31 5.66 -11.66
N THR A 66 -11.67 6.02 -10.54
CA THR A 66 -10.94 5.08 -9.69
C THR A 66 -11.88 4.07 -9.03
N ALA A 67 -13.00 4.54 -8.46
CA ALA A 67 -14.00 3.67 -7.85
C ALA A 67 -14.63 2.71 -8.89
N ALA A 68 -14.90 3.21 -10.11
CA ALA A 68 -15.41 2.39 -11.21
C ALA A 68 -14.40 1.33 -11.65
N ALA A 69 -13.11 1.68 -11.74
CA ALA A 69 -12.05 0.72 -12.08
C ALA A 69 -11.97 -0.42 -11.03
N ILE A 70 -12.01 -0.10 -9.74
CA ILE A 70 -12.04 -1.10 -8.66
C ILE A 70 -13.26 -1.99 -8.76
N ALA A 71 -14.46 -1.42 -9.00
CA ALA A 71 -15.68 -2.19 -9.18
C ALA A 71 -15.63 -3.12 -10.41
N GLN A 72 -15.05 -2.66 -11.51
CA GLN A 72 -14.85 -3.46 -12.71
C GLN A 72 -13.89 -4.63 -12.46
N ILE A 73 -12.77 -4.39 -11.76
CA ILE A 73 -11.81 -5.44 -11.38
C ILE A 73 -12.48 -6.45 -10.43
N ARG A 74 -13.26 -5.97 -9.46
CA ARG A 74 -14.04 -6.83 -8.56
C ARG A 74 -14.94 -7.80 -9.32
N ALA A 75 -15.61 -7.34 -10.38
CA ALA A 75 -16.48 -8.17 -11.20
C ALA A 75 -15.74 -9.26 -12.00
N GLN A 76 -14.42 -9.12 -12.23
CA GLN A 76 -13.60 -10.11 -12.93
C GLN A 76 -13.14 -11.26 -12.02
N PHE A 77 -13.25 -11.10 -10.70
CA PHE A 77 -12.84 -12.12 -9.76
C PHE A 77 -13.85 -13.29 -9.73
N SER A 78 -13.47 -14.39 -10.39
CA SER A 78 -14.15 -15.70 -10.29
C SER A 78 -13.87 -16.40 -8.94
N GLU A 79 -14.46 -17.57 -8.72
CA GLU A 79 -14.29 -18.46 -7.54
C GLU A 79 -12.85 -18.59 -6.98
N ARG A 80 -11.81 -18.39 -7.82
CA ARG A 80 -10.39 -18.35 -7.42
C ARG A 80 -10.06 -17.20 -6.45
N ALA A 81 -10.92 -16.20 -6.34
CA ALA A 81 -10.85 -15.10 -5.38
C ALA A 81 -11.12 -15.51 -3.93
N LYS A 82 -11.64 -16.74 -3.70
CA LYS A 82 -11.85 -17.29 -2.35
C LYS A 82 -10.56 -17.59 -1.59
N GLN A 83 -9.43 -17.75 -2.28
CA GLN A 83 -8.16 -18.00 -1.61
C GLN A 83 -7.58 -16.69 -1.04
N PRO A 84 -7.25 -16.63 0.26
CA PRO A 84 -6.64 -15.44 0.87
C PRO A 84 -5.37 -14.97 0.13
N LEU A 85 -5.13 -13.67 0.19
CA LEU A 85 -4.04 -12.97 -0.48
C LEU A 85 -3.22 -12.18 0.54
N ALA A 86 -1.90 -12.28 0.51
CA ALA A 86 -0.99 -11.37 1.21
C ALA A 86 -0.29 -10.47 0.19
N VAL A 87 -0.10 -9.20 0.55
CA VAL A 87 0.76 -8.27 -0.19
C VAL A 87 2.02 -8.07 0.64
N VAL A 88 3.18 -8.19 0.00
CA VAL A 88 4.49 -8.07 0.66
C VAL A 88 5.46 -7.21 -0.15
N SER A 89 6.44 -6.63 0.54
CA SER A 89 7.63 -6.03 -0.07
C SER A 89 8.88 -6.67 0.53
N MET A 90 9.83 -7.06 -0.31
CA MET A 90 11.05 -7.72 0.12
C MET A 90 12.25 -6.78 -0.01
N PHE A 91 12.99 -6.63 1.09
CA PHE A 91 14.14 -5.72 1.16
C PHE A 91 15.47 -6.47 1.29
N ASP A 92 15.45 -7.69 1.81
CA ASP A 92 16.59 -8.60 1.87
C ASP A 92 16.09 -10.06 1.95
N ASP A 93 16.99 -11.01 2.23
CA ASP A 93 16.70 -12.45 2.29
C ASP A 93 16.16 -12.95 3.64
N ARG A 94 15.98 -12.05 4.61
CA ARG A 94 15.63 -12.35 6.00
C ARG A 94 14.43 -11.56 6.51
N HIS A 95 14.16 -10.38 5.96
CA HIS A 95 13.09 -9.50 6.38
C HIS A 95 12.09 -9.25 5.25
N VAL A 96 10.83 -9.24 5.62
CA VAL A 96 9.73 -8.92 4.74
C VAL A 96 8.83 -7.91 5.40
N ARG A 97 8.33 -6.96 4.61
CA ARG A 97 7.20 -6.12 5.00
C ARG A 97 5.94 -6.76 4.48
N VAL A 98 4.98 -7.02 5.36
CA VAL A 98 3.65 -7.52 5.00
C VAL A 98 2.61 -6.45 5.29
N TYR A 99 1.69 -6.23 4.36
CA TYR A 99 0.64 -5.21 4.50
C TYR A 99 -0.64 -5.84 5.03
N GLY A 100 -1.18 -5.24 6.09
CA GLY A 100 -2.35 -5.71 6.82
C GLY A 100 -3.32 -4.58 7.15
N LYS A 101 -4.07 -4.74 8.24
CA LYS A 101 -5.06 -3.76 8.71
C LYS A 101 -4.48 -2.34 8.76
N GLY A 102 -5.23 -1.35 8.30
CA GLY A 102 -4.78 0.05 8.28
C GLY A 102 -3.88 0.41 7.09
N SER A 103 -3.54 -0.53 6.19
CA SER A 103 -2.84 -0.20 4.95
C SER A 103 -3.80 0.20 3.84
N LEU A 104 -3.30 0.97 2.87
CA LEU A 104 -4.00 1.21 1.61
C LEU A 104 -4.36 -0.12 0.89
N PHE A 105 -3.49 -1.12 0.98
CA PHE A 105 -3.75 -2.43 0.38
C PHE A 105 -4.95 -3.12 1.03
N GLN A 106 -5.08 -3.07 2.36
CA GLN A 106 -6.26 -3.63 3.03
C GLN A 106 -7.55 -2.96 2.53
N ASP A 107 -7.58 -1.63 2.44
CA ASP A 107 -8.76 -0.90 1.96
C ASP A 107 -9.19 -1.30 0.55
N VAL A 108 -8.21 -1.54 -0.32
CA VAL A 108 -8.45 -1.98 -1.70
C VAL A 108 -8.89 -3.44 -1.72
N LEU A 109 -8.27 -4.32 -0.92
CA LEU A 109 -8.69 -5.73 -0.81
C LEU A 109 -10.14 -5.85 -0.33
N ASP A 110 -10.54 -5.05 0.66
CA ASP A 110 -11.91 -5.03 1.17
C ASP A 110 -12.92 -4.62 0.09
N ARG A 111 -12.60 -3.58 -0.69
CA ARG A 111 -13.42 -3.13 -1.83
C ARG A 111 -13.51 -4.17 -2.95
N LEU A 112 -12.42 -4.92 -3.17
CA LEU A 112 -12.39 -6.05 -4.10
C LEU A 112 -13.04 -7.32 -3.51
N SER A 113 -13.48 -7.29 -2.25
CA SER A 113 -13.99 -8.45 -1.51
C SER A 113 -12.99 -9.62 -1.46
N LEU A 114 -11.70 -9.29 -1.37
CA LEU A 114 -10.60 -10.24 -1.22
C LEU A 114 -10.20 -10.35 0.25
N THR A 115 -10.04 -11.58 0.74
CA THR A 115 -9.56 -11.81 2.10
C THR A 115 -8.05 -11.59 2.18
N ASN A 116 -7.60 -10.69 3.06
CA ASN A 116 -6.19 -10.57 3.39
C ASN A 116 -5.75 -11.79 4.24
N ALA A 117 -4.65 -12.43 3.84
CA ALA A 117 -4.08 -13.56 4.58
C ALA A 117 -3.32 -13.12 5.84
N TRP A 118 -2.89 -11.86 5.94
CA TRP A 118 -2.23 -11.32 7.12
C TRP A 118 -3.24 -10.69 8.07
N THR A 119 -3.45 -11.33 9.22
CA THR A 119 -4.41 -10.88 10.25
C THR A 119 -3.73 -10.43 11.54
N ALA A 120 -2.39 -10.47 11.60
CA ALA A 120 -1.65 -10.02 12.77
C ALA A 120 -1.59 -8.47 12.84
N PRO A 121 -1.29 -7.90 14.02
CA PRO A 121 -1.20 -6.45 14.18
C PRO A 121 -0.15 -5.81 13.27
N THR A 122 -0.46 -4.59 12.85
CA THR A 122 0.35 -3.72 11.98
C THR A 122 0.69 -2.42 12.72
N ASP A 123 1.70 -1.70 12.23
CA ASP A 123 2.02 -0.37 12.70
C ASP A 123 1.07 0.71 12.14
N SER A 124 1.35 1.99 12.43
CA SER A 124 0.54 3.12 11.96
C SER A 124 0.46 3.23 10.44
N TRP A 125 1.41 2.64 9.71
CA TRP A 125 1.43 2.61 8.25
C TRP A 125 0.70 1.40 7.66
N GLY A 126 0.13 0.56 8.53
CA GLY A 126 -0.61 -0.62 8.13
C GLY A 126 0.24 -1.79 7.67
N PHE A 127 1.53 -1.83 8.05
CA PHE A 127 2.38 -2.99 7.76
C PHE A 127 3.09 -3.52 9.01
N SER A 128 3.62 -4.73 8.89
CA SER A 128 4.55 -5.32 9.86
C SER A 128 5.86 -5.62 9.14
N ILE A 129 7.00 -5.40 9.79
CA ILE A 129 8.31 -5.90 9.33
C ILE A 129 8.67 -7.09 10.21
N LEU A 130 8.88 -8.25 9.59
CA LEU A 130 9.03 -9.54 10.27
C LEU A 130 10.16 -10.34 9.62
N GLY A 131 10.62 -11.35 10.36
CA GLY A 131 11.45 -12.41 9.79
C GLY A 131 10.68 -13.16 8.70
N ILE A 132 11.36 -13.54 7.61
CA ILE A 132 10.73 -14.20 6.46
C ILE A 132 10.09 -15.56 6.85
N GLU A 133 10.58 -16.20 7.90
CA GLU A 133 10.01 -17.42 8.50
C GLU A 133 8.59 -17.22 9.03
N GLU A 134 8.24 -16.01 9.48
CA GLU A 134 6.90 -15.73 10.03
C GLU A 134 5.82 -15.75 8.95
N LEU A 135 6.19 -15.67 7.65
CA LEU A 135 5.28 -15.93 6.54
C LEU A 135 4.73 -17.37 6.52
N VAL A 136 5.24 -18.28 7.35
CA VAL A 136 4.58 -19.58 7.56
C VAL A 136 3.13 -19.40 8.05
N ALA A 137 2.83 -18.31 8.77
CA ALA A 137 1.51 -18.02 9.33
C ALA A 137 0.43 -17.81 8.26
N ILE A 138 0.79 -17.33 7.06
CA ILE A 138 -0.16 -17.18 5.94
C ILE A 138 -0.40 -18.49 5.18
N GLY A 139 0.27 -19.58 5.58
CA GLY A 139 0.10 -20.91 5.01
C GLY A 139 0.27 -20.93 3.49
N LYS A 140 -0.69 -21.52 2.78
CA LYS A 140 -0.67 -21.63 1.32
C LYS A 140 -1.37 -20.45 0.62
N ALA A 141 -1.55 -19.31 1.29
CA ALA A 141 -2.17 -18.13 0.67
C ALA A 141 -1.45 -17.69 -0.62
N ARG A 142 -2.17 -16.93 -1.45
CA ARG A 142 -1.56 -16.21 -2.57
C ARG A 142 -0.70 -15.09 -2.02
N VAL A 143 0.43 -14.81 -2.67
CA VAL A 143 1.34 -13.73 -2.28
C VAL A 143 1.62 -12.88 -3.50
N ILE A 144 1.42 -11.56 -3.39
CA ILE A 144 1.92 -10.56 -4.34
C ILE A 144 3.11 -9.87 -3.68
N SER A 145 4.28 -10.02 -4.27
CA SER A 145 5.49 -9.30 -3.87
C SER A 145 5.64 -8.07 -4.74
N LEU A 146 5.58 -6.89 -4.15
CA LEU A 146 5.64 -5.63 -4.88
C LEU A 146 7.03 -5.41 -5.49
N ASP A 147 7.04 -4.95 -6.74
CA ASP A 147 8.23 -4.53 -7.47
C ASP A 147 8.59 -3.05 -7.22
N PRO A 148 9.86 -2.65 -7.46
CA PRO A 148 10.97 -3.51 -7.86
C PRO A 148 11.62 -4.22 -6.67
N ILE A 149 11.84 -5.53 -6.78
CA ILE A 149 12.77 -6.24 -5.90
C ILE A 149 14.20 -5.96 -6.40
N PRO A 150 15.09 -5.36 -5.60
CA PRO A 150 16.45 -5.08 -6.05
C PRO A 150 17.15 -6.37 -6.55
N PRO A 151 17.92 -6.35 -7.66
CA PRO A 151 18.49 -7.57 -8.24
C PRO A 151 19.31 -8.41 -7.26
N HIS A 152 20.09 -7.75 -6.39
CA HIS A 152 20.88 -8.42 -5.36
C HIS A 152 20.02 -9.09 -4.28
N VAL A 153 18.85 -8.52 -3.96
CA VAL A 153 17.86 -9.11 -3.05
C VAL A 153 17.24 -10.34 -3.71
N LYS A 154 16.84 -10.22 -4.98
CA LYS A 154 16.27 -11.33 -5.75
C LYS A 154 17.20 -12.55 -5.79
N ILE A 155 18.49 -12.35 -6.06
CA ILE A 155 19.49 -13.44 -6.06
C ILE A 155 19.52 -14.18 -4.72
N ARG A 156 19.53 -13.44 -3.61
CA ARG A 156 19.58 -14.06 -2.28
C ARG A 156 18.29 -14.80 -1.93
N ILE A 157 17.15 -14.28 -2.34
CA ILE A 157 15.84 -14.94 -2.15
C ILE A 157 15.78 -16.23 -2.96
N ASP A 158 16.25 -16.21 -4.21
CA ASP A 158 16.31 -17.40 -5.07
C ASP A 158 17.26 -18.47 -4.50
N GLN A 159 18.27 -18.09 -3.72
CA GLN A 159 19.19 -18.99 -3.01
C GLN A 159 18.73 -19.37 -1.59
N SER A 160 17.66 -18.75 -1.08
CA SER A 160 17.23 -18.91 0.30
C SER A 160 16.45 -20.22 0.48
N SER A 161 17.07 -21.17 1.19
CA SER A 161 16.39 -22.40 1.63
C SER A 161 15.16 -22.11 2.47
N LEU A 162 15.17 -21.04 3.28
CA LEU A 162 14.03 -20.67 4.10
C LEU A 162 12.84 -20.23 3.23
N TRP A 163 13.08 -19.32 2.29
CA TRP A 163 12.07 -18.87 1.33
C TRP A 163 11.49 -20.03 0.53
N ALA A 164 12.35 -20.87 -0.07
CA ALA A 164 11.95 -22.03 -0.86
C ALA A 164 11.09 -23.04 -0.07
N ASN A 165 11.19 -23.04 1.26
CA ASN A 165 10.43 -23.95 2.12
C ASN A 165 9.10 -23.41 2.64
N LEU A 166 8.79 -22.12 2.43
CA LEU A 166 7.52 -21.54 2.83
C LEU A 166 6.33 -22.23 2.13
N PRO A 167 5.18 -22.43 2.81
CA PRO A 167 4.08 -23.20 2.21
C PRO A 167 3.47 -22.53 0.97
N CYS A 168 3.40 -21.19 0.92
CA CYS A 168 2.94 -20.44 -0.24
C CYS A 168 3.90 -20.54 -1.44
N VAL A 169 5.21 -20.54 -1.19
CA VAL A 169 6.26 -20.69 -2.21
C VAL A 169 6.22 -22.10 -2.80
N LYS A 170 6.20 -23.14 -1.95
CA LYS A 170 6.07 -24.54 -2.39
C LYS A 170 4.79 -24.79 -3.18
N ALA A 171 3.71 -24.10 -2.86
CA ALA A 171 2.46 -24.18 -3.59
C ALA A 171 2.48 -23.42 -4.94
N GLY A 172 3.55 -22.71 -5.27
CA GLY A 172 3.66 -21.91 -6.48
C GLY A 172 2.73 -20.69 -6.49
N ASN A 173 2.39 -20.16 -5.30
CA ASN A 173 1.38 -19.12 -5.11
C ASN A 173 1.94 -17.70 -4.99
N VAL A 174 3.25 -17.51 -5.22
CA VAL A 174 3.89 -16.19 -5.21
C VAL A 174 3.97 -15.60 -6.61
N ARG A 175 3.60 -14.33 -6.75
CA ARG A 175 3.74 -13.51 -7.97
C ARG A 175 4.41 -12.20 -7.61
N THR A 176 5.11 -11.62 -8.57
CA THR A 176 5.61 -10.24 -8.55
C THR A 176 4.73 -9.40 -9.46
#